data_AF-A0A3M2VID8-F1
#
_entry.id   AF-A0A3M2VID8-F1
#
_cell.length_a   1.000
_cell.length_b   1.000
_cell.length_c   1.000
_cell.angle_alpha   90.00
_cell.angle_beta   90.00
_cell.angle_gamma   90.00
#
_symmetry.space_group_name_H-M   'P 1'
#
loop_
_entity.id
_entity.type
_entity.pdbx_description
1 polymer ?
#
loop_
_entity_poly.entity_id
_entity_poly.type
_entity_poly.pdbx_seq_one_letter_code
_entity_poly.pdbx_strand_id
1 'polypeptide(L)'
;GQLAVADGDALLPLINRLGARFARVIVTQDWHPARHISFASSHAQRVPFESITLPYGPQTLWPDHCVQGSHGAQLHADLDLPHAQLILRKGCNAHIDSYSAFLEADR
;
A
#
# COMPACT_ATOMS: atom_id res chain seq x y z
N GLY A 1 6.45 -9.24 4.64
CA GLY A 1 6.72 -8.56 3.36
C GLY A 1 7.89 -7.61 3.48
N GLN A 2 8.24 -6.87 2.43
CA GLN A 2 9.38 -5.92 2.41
C GLN A 2 9.20 -4.72 3.35
N LEU A 3 7.95 -4.36 3.64
CA LEU A 3 7.58 -3.40 4.69
C LEU A 3 6.62 -4.10 5.67
N ALA A 4 7.15 -5.09 6.40
CA ALA A 4 6.35 -5.86 7.36
C ALA A 4 5.97 -5.01 8.58
N VAL A 5 4.69 -5.05 8.94
CA VAL A 5 4.20 -4.54 10.23
C VAL A 5 4.16 -5.71 11.21
N ALA A 6 4.72 -5.53 12.40
CA ALA A 6 4.74 -6.57 13.43
C ALA A 6 3.30 -7.01 13.76
N ASP A 7 3.09 -8.32 13.82
CA ASP A 7 1.80 -8.99 14.10
C ASP A 7 0.64 -8.57 13.17
N GLY A 8 0.93 -8.01 11.99
CA GLY A 8 -0.11 -7.52 11.08
C GLY A 8 -1.03 -8.62 10.54
N ASP A 9 -0.51 -9.83 10.37
CA ASP A 9 -1.23 -11.03 9.94
C ASP A 9 -2.25 -11.52 10.97
N ALA A 10 -2.02 -11.27 12.26
CA ALA A 10 -2.95 -11.62 13.34
C ALA A 10 -4.32 -10.91 13.22
N LEU A 11 -4.42 -9.86 12.40
CA LEU A 11 -5.67 -9.16 12.13
C LEU A 11 -6.59 -9.88 11.13
N LEU A 12 -6.08 -10.79 10.30
CA LEU A 12 -6.87 -11.41 9.23
C LEU A 12 -8.12 -12.16 9.72
N PRO A 13 -8.08 -12.97 10.80
CA PRO A 13 -9.29 -13.59 11.32
C PRO A 13 -10.34 -12.56 11.76
N LEU A 14 -9.93 -11.42 12.31
CA LEU A 14 -10.85 -10.34 12.70
C LEU A 14 -11.43 -9.64 11.46
N ILE A 15 -10.60 -9.31 10.48
CA ILE A 15 -11.01 -8.68 9.23
C ILE A 15 -12.05 -9.54 8.50
N ASN A 16 -11.81 -10.84 8.34
CA ASN A 16 -12.73 -11.76 7.68
C ASN A 16 -14.09 -11.82 8.41
N ARG A 17 -14.06 -11.95 9.75
CA ARG A 17 -15.29 -11.94 10.58
C ARG A 17 -16.08 -10.63 10.45
N LEU A 18 -15.39 -9.49 10.40
CA LEU A 18 -16.06 -8.21 10.25
C LEU A 18 -16.60 -8.03 8.84
N GLY A 19 -15.83 -8.32 7.80
CA GLY A 19 -16.24 -8.16 6.42
C GLY A 19 -17.46 -9.00 6.05
N ALA A 20 -17.60 -10.20 6.62
CA ALA A 20 -18.78 -11.06 6.45
C ALA A 20 -20.10 -10.41 6.92
N ARG A 21 -20.04 -9.37 7.77
CA ARG A 21 -21.21 -8.66 8.29
C ARG A 21 -21.69 -7.54 7.38
N PHE A 22 -20.93 -7.20 6.34
CA PHE A 22 -21.25 -6.10 5.43
C PHE A 22 -21.58 -6.63 4.05
N ALA A 23 -22.70 -6.16 3.49
CA ALA A 23 -23.06 -6.45 2.11
C ALA A 23 -22.10 -5.79 1.10
N ARG A 24 -21.45 -4.68 1.49
CA ARG A 24 -20.53 -3.93 0.63
C ARG A 24 -19.15 -3.88 1.26
N VAL A 25 -18.18 -4.47 0.58
CA VAL A 25 -16.78 -4.54 1.01
C VAL A 25 -15.90 -4.18 -0.17
N ILE A 26 -15.03 -3.20 0.06
CA ILE A 26 -14.01 -2.75 -0.88
C ILE A 26 -12.66 -3.04 -0.23
N VAL A 27 -11.79 -3.70 -0.98
CA VAL A 27 -10.40 -3.95 -0.55
C VAL A 27 -9.51 -2.93 -1.26
N THR A 28 -8.56 -2.35 -0.54
CA THR A 28 -7.56 -1.48 -1.14
C THR A 28 -6.25 -2.24 -1.29
N GLN A 29 -5.48 -1.88 -2.31
CA GLN A 29 -4.21 -2.53 -2.60
C GLN A 29 -3.19 -1.45 -2.99
N ASP A 30 -2.08 -1.34 -2.27
CA ASP A 30 -0.95 -0.57 -2.79
C ASP A 30 -0.39 -1.26 -4.03
N TRP A 31 -0.12 -0.45 -5.06
CA TRP A 31 0.20 -0.96 -6.38
C TRP A 31 1.22 -0.07 -7.08
N HIS A 32 2.41 0.01 -6.50
CA HIS A 32 3.45 0.95 -6.91
C HIS A 32 4.24 0.46 -8.12
N PRO A 33 4.46 1.29 -9.15
CA PRO A 33 5.43 0.96 -10.20
C PRO A 33 6.83 0.76 -9.61
N ALA A 34 7.69 0.03 -10.30
CA ALA A 34 9.11 -0.02 -9.94
C ALA A 34 9.68 1.41 -9.94
N ARG A 35 10.55 1.72 -8.97
CA ARG A 35 11.12 3.07 -8.77
C ARG A 35 10.06 4.16 -8.51
N HIS A 36 8.96 3.81 -7.84
CA HIS A 36 7.98 4.80 -7.36
C HIS A 36 8.65 5.85 -6.46
N ILE A 37 8.16 7.09 -6.49
CA ILE A 37 8.75 8.23 -5.79
C ILE A 37 8.85 8.05 -4.27
N SER A 38 7.98 7.23 -3.68
CA SER A 38 8.01 6.94 -2.25
C SER A 38 9.09 5.93 -1.84
N PHE A 39 9.78 5.29 -2.78
CA PHE A 39 10.83 4.33 -2.45
C PHE A 39 12.17 5.03 -2.23
N ALA A 40 12.87 4.66 -1.15
CA ALA A 40 14.22 5.13 -0.88
C ALA A 40 15.20 4.79 -2.02
N SER A 41 15.01 3.63 -2.68
CA SER A 41 15.83 3.20 -3.82
C SER A 41 15.72 4.11 -5.06
N SER A 42 14.65 4.91 -5.16
CA SER A 42 14.43 5.88 -6.22
C SER A 42 15.22 7.18 -6.03
N HIS A 43 15.82 7.39 -4.86
CA HIS A 43 16.56 8.61 -4.51
C HIS A 43 18.02 8.29 -4.20
N ALA A 44 18.93 9.02 -4.84
CA ALA A 44 20.36 8.82 -4.62
C ALA A 44 20.73 9.06 -3.15
N GLN A 45 21.46 8.10 -2.57
CA GLN A 45 22.02 8.19 -1.21
C GLN A 45 20.98 8.40 -0.10
N ARG A 46 19.73 7.93 -0.29
CA ARG A 46 18.69 7.92 0.73
C ARG A 46 18.47 6.52 1.29
N VAL A 47 18.11 6.43 2.57
CA VAL A 47 17.71 5.17 3.20
C VAL A 47 16.21 5.17 3.55
N PRO A 48 15.60 3.98 3.70
CA PRO A 48 14.23 3.87 4.18
C PRO A 48 14.01 4.60 5.52
N PHE A 49 12.78 5.07 5.70
CA PHE A 49 12.28 5.82 6.86
C PHE A 49 12.81 7.25 7.01
N GLU A 50 13.65 7.73 6.08
CA GLU A 50 13.95 9.16 5.96
C GLU A 50 12.74 9.96 5.44
N SER A 51 12.63 11.22 5.84
CA SER A 51 11.67 12.16 5.25
C SER A 51 12.39 13.14 4.31
N ILE A 52 11.82 13.35 3.13
CA ILE A 52 12.27 14.35 2.15
C ILE A 52 11.12 15.31 1.84
N THR A 53 11.44 16.44 1.18
CA THR A 53 10.44 17.36 0.64
C THR A 53 10.30 17.13 -0.86
N LEU A 54 9.07 16.85 -1.29
CA LEU A 54 8.67 16.75 -2.69
C LEU A 54 7.81 17.96 -3.08
N PRO A 55 7.49 18.17 -4.38
CA PRO A 55 6.64 19.29 -4.79
C PRO A 55 5.28 19.35 -4.09
N TYR A 56 4.74 18.21 -3.67
CA TYR A 56 3.48 18.12 -2.92
C TYR A 56 3.64 18.17 -1.39
N GLY A 57 4.86 18.38 -0.89
CA GLY A 57 5.13 18.48 0.55
C GLY A 57 6.00 17.34 1.11
N PRO A 58 5.96 17.10 2.44
CA PRO A 58 6.81 16.11 3.08
C PRO A 58 6.42 14.68 2.68
N GLN A 59 7.41 13.85 2.36
CA GLN A 59 7.25 12.44 2.01
C GLN A 59 8.23 11.59 2.82
N THR A 60 7.71 10.59 3.53
CA THR A 60 8.52 9.50 4.09
C THR A 60 8.91 8.54 2.98
N LEU A 61 10.20 8.19 2.92
CA LEU A 61 10.71 7.18 2.01
C LEU A 61 10.58 5.79 2.64
N TRP A 62 10.19 4.81 1.84
CA TRP A 62 9.98 3.43 2.28
C TRP A 62 10.95 2.47 1.56
N PRO A 63 11.16 1.25 2.08
CA PRO A 63 11.71 0.17 1.26
C PRO A 63 10.81 -0.09 0.06
N ASP A 64 11.33 -0.65 -1.04
CA ASP A 64 10.51 -1.10 -2.16
C ASP A 64 9.45 -2.11 -1.67
N HIS A 65 8.18 -1.76 -1.82
CA HIS A 65 7.06 -2.56 -1.32
C HIS A 65 5.90 -2.49 -2.30
N CYS A 66 5.04 -3.51 -2.27
CA CYS A 66 3.82 -3.57 -3.08
C CYS A 66 4.04 -3.25 -4.57
N VAL A 67 5.18 -3.66 -5.13
CA VAL A 67 5.54 -3.40 -6.53
C VAL A 67 4.60 -4.16 -7.46
N GLN A 68 4.07 -3.50 -8.50
CA GLN A 68 3.08 -4.07 -9.42
C GLN A 68 3.51 -5.44 -9.95
N GLY A 69 2.62 -6.43 -9.83
CA GLY A 69 2.83 -7.80 -10.30
C GLY A 69 3.78 -8.65 -9.44
N SER A 70 4.39 -8.08 -8.39
CA SER A 70 5.23 -8.84 -7.47
C SER A 70 4.42 -9.64 -6.45
N HIS A 71 5.02 -10.68 -5.87
CA HIS A 71 4.43 -11.41 -4.74
C HIS A 71 4.14 -10.50 -3.55
N GLY A 72 5.01 -9.52 -3.28
CA GLY A 72 4.83 -8.57 -2.17
C GLY A 72 3.65 -7.61 -2.32
N ALA A 73 3.03 -7.54 -3.49
CA ALA A 73 1.84 -6.74 -3.74
C ALA A 73 0.53 -7.55 -3.68
N GLN A 74 0.61 -8.87 -3.60
CA GLN A 74 -0.58 -9.72 -3.50
C GLN A 74 -1.31 -9.47 -2.17
N LEU A 75 -2.65 -9.56 -2.19
CA LEU A 75 -3.41 -9.65 -0.96
C LEU A 75 -2.98 -10.90 -0.19
N HIS A 76 -2.96 -10.84 1.14
CA HIS A 76 -2.55 -11.97 1.95
C HIS A 76 -3.42 -13.20 1.66
N ALA A 77 -2.82 -14.39 1.62
CA ALA A 77 -3.52 -15.63 1.25
C ALA A 77 -4.71 -15.95 2.18
N ASP A 78 -4.61 -15.58 3.46
CA ASP A 78 -5.66 -15.80 4.46
C ASP A 78 -6.72 -14.67 4.50
N LEU A 79 -6.66 -13.69 3.60
CA LEU A 79 -7.75 -12.72 3.44
C LEU A 79 -8.93 -13.40 2.72
N ASP A 80 -10.03 -13.61 3.44
CA ASP A 80 -11.20 -14.37 2.97
C ASP A 80 -12.43 -13.46 2.94
N LEU A 81 -12.58 -12.75 1.81
CA LEU A 81 -13.67 -11.83 1.52
C LEU A 81 -14.19 -12.06 0.09
N PRO A 82 -14.75 -13.25 -0.21
CA PRO A 82 -15.12 -13.64 -1.58
C PRO A 82 -16.22 -12.76 -2.18
N HIS A 83 -16.97 -12.06 -1.34
CA HIS A 83 -18.01 -11.11 -1.75
C HIS A 83 -17.49 -9.69 -1.97
N ALA A 84 -16.20 -9.39 -1.76
CA ALA A 84 -15.65 -8.06 -2.00
C ALA A 84 -15.91 -7.63 -3.45
N GLN A 85 -16.49 -6.44 -3.65
CA GLN A 85 -16.96 -6.02 -4.97
C GLN A 85 -15.91 -5.29 -5.79
N LEU A 86 -14.83 -4.84 -5.14
CA LEU A 86 -13.78 -4.07 -5.79
C LEU A 86 -12.46 -4.24 -5.04
N ILE A 87 -11.39 -4.37 -5.81
CA ILE A 87 -10.03 -4.10 -5.36
C ILE A 87 -9.62 -2.75 -5.94
N LEU A 88 -9.52 -1.73 -5.10
CA LEU A 88 -9.09 -0.40 -5.49
C LEU A 88 -7.57 -0.29 -5.32
N ARG A 89 -6.86 -0.15 -6.44
CA ARG A 89 -5.42 0.05 -6.45
C ARG A 89 -5.08 1.53 -6.28
N LYS A 90 -4.11 1.83 -5.42
CA LYS A 90 -3.61 3.18 -5.13
C LYS A 90 -2.08 3.23 -5.22
N GLY A 91 -1.52 4.45 -5.30
CA GLY A 91 -0.08 4.65 -5.46
C GLY A 91 0.46 4.21 -6.83
N CYS A 92 -0.40 4.19 -7.85
CA CYS A 92 -0.02 3.74 -9.20
C CYS A 92 0.78 4.80 -9.98
N ASN A 93 0.66 6.08 -9.59
CA ASN A 93 1.36 7.19 -10.22
C ASN A 93 2.82 7.20 -9.75
N ALA A 94 3.78 7.05 -10.67
CA ALA A 94 5.19 7.00 -10.32
C ALA A 94 5.72 8.19 -9.52
N HIS A 95 5.05 9.35 -9.60
CA HIS A 95 5.49 10.62 -9.03
C HIS A 95 4.63 11.14 -7.88
N ILE A 96 3.56 10.44 -7.50
CA ILE A 96 2.65 10.86 -6.44
C ILE A 96 2.26 9.66 -5.59
N ASP A 97 2.59 9.71 -4.30
CA ASP A 97 2.19 8.67 -3.36
C ASP A 97 0.70 8.79 -2.97
N SER A 98 0.14 7.73 -2.43
CA SER A 98 -1.26 7.70 -2.04
C SER A 98 -1.50 6.75 -0.87
N TYR A 99 -1.40 7.28 0.36
CA TYR A 99 -1.82 6.54 1.56
C TYR A 99 -3.34 6.36 1.58
N SER A 100 -4.07 7.42 1.23
CA SER A 100 -5.53 7.43 1.22
C SER A 100 -6.07 6.68 0.02
N ALA A 101 -7.16 5.94 0.23
CA ALA A 101 -7.92 5.32 -0.87
C ALA A 101 -8.84 6.30 -1.62
N PHE A 102 -8.88 7.56 -1.20
CA PHE A 102 -9.80 8.57 -1.73
C PHE A 102 -9.09 9.70 -2.48
N LEU A 103 -7.88 10.07 -2.05
CA LEU A 103 -7.11 11.18 -2.60
C LEU A 103 -5.61 10.82 -2.61
N GLU A 104 -4.88 11.34 -3.59
CA GLU A 104 -3.41 11.23 -3.63
C GLU A 104 -2.77 12.30 -2.74
N ALA A 105 -1.44 12.21 -2.54
CA ALA A 105 -0.69 13.09 -1.64
C ALA A 105 -0.50 14.53 -2.16
N ASP A 106 -1.00 14.86 -3.35
CA ASP A 106 -0.88 16.17 -4.00
C ASP A 106 -1.92 17.20 -3.56
N ARG A 107 -2.61 16.95 -2.45
CA ARG A 107 -3.68 17.81 -1.91
C ARG A 107 -3.55 18.09 -0.42
#